data_AF-A0AA88GXU6-F1
#
_entry.id   AF-A0AA88GXU6-F1
#
_cell.length_a   1.000
_cell.length_b   1.000
_cell.length_c   1.000
_cell.angle_alpha   90.00
_cell.angle_beta   90.00
_cell.angle_gamma   90.00
#
_symmetry.space_group_name_H-M   'P 1'
#
loop_
_entity.id
_entity.type
_entity.pdbx_description
1 polymer ?
#
loop_
_entity_poly.entity_id
_entity_poly.type
_entity_poly.pdbx_seq_one_letter_code
_entity_poly.pdbx_strand_id
1 'polypeptide(L)'
;MAANLHELEEKLFGKIPQLQAPSVLDSLNDEKKKKIAEFRSRITNQWKEDELLHEHDKKENGNYFLSDLTLFRFLSGYNWNIDEVEPVLKGACEWRKKFEPWNVHIDDVKAVAQQGAIFHVGFDKHGHPMIYVKLGLDKLENNEENKLLKFKFFVWLYELVIRRMPENIYQTSWIVDLTDASLSVHLIKSMKDMFLELGTYYVERMAAIIVVNVPWSLKFLWGVVKMFLTQQTIDKYNIQGSLKEKDMNALLTQKISNDVLIADYTGSYEHKFDFEQIREYDNLRLGKN
;
A
#
# COMPACT_ATOMS: atom_id res chain seq x y z
N MET A 1 -4.47 11.14 25.69
CA MET A 1 -4.44 11.33 24.23
C MET A 1 -4.02 10.05 23.51
N ALA A 2 -2.84 9.47 23.80
CA ALA A 2 -2.37 8.23 23.15
C ALA A 2 -3.30 7.00 23.32
N ALA A 3 -3.88 6.78 24.51
CA ALA A 3 -4.84 5.69 24.73
C ALA A 3 -6.11 5.83 23.86
N ASN A 4 -6.60 7.07 23.69
CA ASN A 4 -7.76 7.37 22.84
C ASN A 4 -7.44 7.15 21.35
N LEU A 5 -6.22 7.48 20.92
CA LEU A 5 -5.78 7.27 19.53
C LEU A 5 -5.71 5.78 19.18
N HIS A 6 -5.13 4.95 20.06
CA HIS A 6 -5.02 3.51 19.81
C HIS A 6 -6.38 2.81 19.77
N GLU A 7 -7.27 3.13 20.72
CA GLU A 7 -8.64 2.60 20.72
C GLU A 7 -9.42 3.02 19.46
N LEU A 8 -9.26 4.28 19.04
CA LEU A 8 -9.88 4.78 17.81
C LEU A 8 -9.31 4.09 16.56
N GLU A 9 -8.00 3.83 16.53
CA GLU A 9 -7.35 3.08 15.44
C GLU A 9 -7.87 1.65 15.34
N GLU A 10 -7.98 0.93 16.47
CA GLU A 10 -8.54 -0.42 16.47
C GLU A 10 -10.00 -0.44 16.01
N LYS A 11 -10.78 0.56 16.44
CA LYS A 11 -12.17 0.73 16.04
C LYS A 11 -12.33 1.00 14.55
N LEU A 12 -11.50 1.88 13.98
CA LEU A 12 -11.63 2.30 12.58
C LEU A 12 -11.03 1.28 11.61
N PHE A 13 -9.89 0.70 11.97
CA PHE A 13 -9.04 -0.03 11.05
C PHE A 13 -8.82 -1.50 11.47
N GLY A 14 -9.46 -1.97 12.53
CA GLY A 14 -9.32 -3.31 13.07
C GLY A 14 -8.12 -3.46 14.03
N LYS A 15 -8.06 -4.58 14.75
CA LYS A 15 -6.95 -4.86 15.66
C LYS A 15 -5.72 -5.36 14.91
N ILE A 16 -4.53 -4.90 15.30
CA ILE A 16 -3.27 -5.43 14.75
C ILE A 16 -3.11 -6.86 15.29
N PRO A 17 -2.97 -7.88 14.42
CA PRO A 17 -2.89 -9.26 14.86
C PRO A 17 -1.55 -9.53 15.57
N GLN A 18 -1.59 -10.29 16.66
CA GLN A 18 -0.40 -10.74 17.38
C GLN A 18 0.23 -11.96 16.67
N LEU A 19 0.76 -11.72 15.46
CA LEU A 19 1.43 -12.75 14.67
C LEU A 19 2.95 -12.63 14.86
N GLN A 20 3.60 -13.74 15.20
CA GLN A 20 5.06 -13.85 15.16
C GLN A 20 5.49 -14.26 13.74
N ALA A 21 5.55 -13.29 12.83
CA ALA A 21 6.11 -13.51 11.50
C ALA A 21 7.64 -13.49 11.57
N PRO A 22 8.35 -14.47 10.97
CA PRO A 22 9.81 -14.41 10.86
C PRO A 22 10.22 -13.24 9.95
N SER A 23 11.38 -12.64 10.21
CA SER A 23 11.92 -11.61 9.33
C SER A 23 12.28 -12.21 7.98
N VAL A 24 11.89 -11.52 6.90
CA VAL A 24 12.33 -11.90 5.55
C VAL A 24 13.86 -11.87 5.43
N LEU A 25 14.54 -11.01 6.21
CA LEU A 25 15.99 -10.88 6.21
C LEU A 25 16.69 -12.15 6.71
N ASP A 26 16.08 -12.87 7.65
CA ASP A 26 16.64 -14.10 8.22
C ASP A 26 16.67 -15.23 7.18
N SER A 27 15.66 -15.25 6.30
CA SER A 27 15.48 -16.26 5.25
C SER A 27 16.40 -16.07 4.03
N LEU A 28 17.16 -14.97 3.96
CA LEU A 28 18.04 -14.69 2.83
C LEU A 28 19.26 -15.63 2.81
N ASN A 29 19.65 -16.04 1.60
CA ASN A 29 20.92 -16.73 1.38
C ASN A 29 22.11 -15.78 1.55
N ASP A 30 23.32 -16.35 1.63
CA ASP A 30 24.55 -15.59 1.91
C ASP A 30 24.85 -14.55 0.83
N GLU A 31 24.55 -14.85 -0.44
CA GLU A 31 24.73 -13.91 -1.55
C GLU A 31 23.89 -12.65 -1.38
N LYS A 32 22.60 -12.81 -1.06
CA LYS A 32 21.67 -11.70 -0.81
C LYS A 32 22.04 -10.90 0.43
N LYS A 33 22.43 -11.58 1.52
CA LYS A 33 22.95 -10.94 2.74
C LYS A 33 24.19 -10.09 2.44
N LYS A 34 25.12 -10.63 1.63
CA LYS A 34 26.31 -9.91 1.16
C LYS A 34 25.94 -8.68 0.33
N LYS A 35 24.94 -8.78 -0.56
CA LYS A 35 24.47 -7.63 -1.35
C LYS A 35 23.86 -6.51 -0.51
N ILE A 36 23.08 -6.84 0.52
CA ILE A 36 22.59 -5.84 1.49
C ILE A 36 23.76 -5.18 2.21
N ALA A 37 24.74 -5.95 2.70
CA ALA A 37 25.92 -5.41 3.38
C ALA A 37 26.79 -4.53 2.45
N GLU A 38 26.96 -4.93 1.20
CA GLU A 38 27.65 -4.16 0.16
C GLU A 38 26.95 -2.81 -0.06
N PHE A 39 25.63 -2.82 -0.23
CA PHE A 39 24.87 -1.60 -0.45
C PHE A 39 24.86 -0.70 0.79
N ARG A 40 24.71 -1.27 1.99
CA ARG A 40 24.85 -0.57 3.27
C ARG A 40 26.20 0.14 3.37
N SER A 41 27.29 -0.57 3.07
CA SER A 41 28.63 0.01 3.07
C SER A 41 28.76 1.16 2.07
N ARG A 42 28.16 1.03 0.88
CA ARG A 42 28.15 2.12 -0.10
C ARG A 42 27.41 3.36 0.41
N ILE A 43 26.22 3.18 1.00
CA ILE A 43 25.46 4.26 1.62
C ILE A 43 26.30 4.93 2.71
N THR A 44 26.82 4.16 3.68
CA THR A 44 27.58 4.72 4.81
C THR A 44 28.84 5.48 4.37
N ASN A 45 29.51 5.03 3.31
CA ASN A 45 30.79 5.62 2.87
C ASN A 45 30.62 6.76 1.86
N GLN A 46 29.54 6.77 1.08
CA GLN A 46 29.40 7.67 -0.07
C GLN A 46 28.21 8.62 0.04
N TRP A 47 27.19 8.29 0.82
CA TRP A 47 26.00 9.12 0.95
C TRP A 47 26.16 10.07 2.12
N LYS A 48 25.69 11.29 1.93
CA LYS A 48 25.50 12.24 3.02
C LYS A 48 24.06 12.13 3.49
N GLU A 49 23.78 11.19 4.38
CA GLU A 49 22.41 10.90 4.84
C GLU A 49 21.72 12.15 5.42
N ASP A 50 22.44 13.03 6.12
CA ASP A 50 21.89 14.29 6.65
C ASP A 50 21.43 15.28 5.58
N GLU A 51 22.09 15.30 4.41
CA GLU A 51 21.69 16.14 3.29
C GLU A 51 20.54 15.50 2.49
N LEU A 52 20.50 14.16 2.44
CA LEU A 52 19.56 13.41 1.61
C LEU A 52 18.22 13.14 2.32
N LEU A 53 18.24 12.77 3.59
CA LEU A 53 17.05 12.43 4.35
C LEU A 53 16.40 13.69 4.93
N HIS A 54 15.10 13.60 5.16
CA HIS A 54 14.39 14.50 6.05
C HIS A 54 14.54 14.00 7.50
N GLU A 55 14.48 14.90 8.49
CA GLU A 55 14.60 14.55 9.92
C GLU A 55 13.69 13.38 10.31
N HIS A 56 12.42 13.42 9.88
CA HIS A 56 11.45 12.35 10.12
C HIS A 56 11.98 10.95 9.79
N ASP A 57 12.75 10.79 8.71
CA ASP A 57 13.19 9.49 8.20
C ASP A 57 14.57 9.06 8.72
N LYS A 58 15.17 9.84 9.63
CA LYS A 58 16.46 9.51 10.24
C LYS A 58 16.34 8.43 11.32
N LYS A 59 17.44 7.71 11.54
CA LYS A 59 17.51 6.60 12.50
C LYS A 59 17.21 7.01 13.93
N GLU A 60 17.67 8.18 14.34
CA GLU A 60 17.44 8.75 15.68
C GLU A 60 15.97 9.01 15.99
N ASN A 61 15.12 9.20 14.97
CA ASN A 61 13.70 9.44 15.11
C ASN A 61 12.85 8.16 15.04
N GLY A 62 13.48 6.98 15.05
CA GLY A 62 12.79 5.68 15.07
C GLY A 62 12.15 5.25 13.74
N ASN A 63 12.28 6.07 12.70
CA ASN A 63 11.63 5.87 11.40
C ASN A 63 12.65 5.72 10.27
N TYR A 64 13.74 5.00 10.53
CA TYR A 64 14.87 4.95 9.59
C TYR A 64 14.46 4.43 8.20
N PHE A 65 14.33 5.34 7.23
CA PHE A 65 13.84 4.95 5.90
C PHE A 65 14.84 4.02 5.22
N LEU A 66 16.14 4.25 5.39
CA LEU A 66 17.21 3.42 4.84
C LEU A 66 17.49 2.16 5.67
N SER A 67 16.51 1.58 6.38
CA SER A 67 16.69 0.30 7.11
C SER A 67 17.07 -0.87 6.19
N ASP A 68 17.61 -1.95 6.75
CA ASP A 68 17.97 -3.15 5.95
C ASP A 68 16.75 -3.77 5.25
N LEU A 69 15.56 -3.66 5.86
CA LEU A 69 14.31 -4.07 5.23
C LEU A 69 13.97 -3.21 4.02
N THR A 70 14.20 -1.89 4.07
CA THR A 70 14.07 -1.04 2.88
C THR A 70 15.10 -1.40 1.82
N LEU A 71 16.37 -1.61 2.20
CA LEU A 71 17.39 -2.03 1.24
C LEU A 71 17.02 -3.35 0.56
N PHE A 72 16.52 -4.31 1.34
CA PHE A 72 15.99 -5.57 0.81
C PHE A 72 14.86 -5.34 -0.20
N ARG A 73 13.84 -4.55 0.14
CA ARG A 73 12.71 -4.27 -0.77
C ARG A 73 13.19 -3.68 -2.09
N PHE A 74 14.04 -2.67 -2.01
CA PHE A 74 14.60 -2.01 -3.18
C PHE A 74 15.47 -2.97 -3.99
N LEU A 75 16.44 -3.66 -3.39
CA LEU A 75 17.27 -4.65 -4.09
C LEU A 75 16.43 -5.74 -4.76
N SER A 76 15.44 -6.28 -4.05
CA SER A 76 14.57 -7.33 -4.59
C SER A 76 13.74 -6.85 -5.78
N GLY A 77 13.29 -5.58 -5.79
CA GLY A 77 12.53 -5.01 -6.90
C GLY A 77 13.37 -4.72 -8.15
N TYR A 78 14.70 -4.69 -8.01
CA TYR A 78 15.65 -4.31 -9.06
C TYR A 78 16.71 -5.41 -9.29
N ASN A 79 16.28 -6.68 -9.23
CA ASN A 79 17.11 -7.86 -9.53
C ASN A 79 18.45 -7.91 -8.77
N TRP A 80 18.50 -7.35 -7.57
CA TRP A 80 19.70 -7.28 -6.73
C TRP A 80 20.88 -6.51 -7.37
N ASN A 81 20.59 -5.66 -8.36
CA ASN A 81 21.57 -4.77 -8.98
C ASN A 81 21.68 -3.46 -8.19
N ILE A 82 22.80 -3.27 -7.50
CA ILE A 82 23.06 -2.08 -6.67
C ILE A 82 23.12 -0.81 -7.52
N ASP A 83 23.73 -0.88 -8.70
CA ASP A 83 23.95 0.30 -9.54
C ASP A 83 22.64 0.80 -10.18
N GLU A 84 21.70 -0.12 -10.46
CA GLU A 84 20.35 0.23 -10.93
C GLU A 84 19.46 0.78 -9.81
N VAL A 85 19.54 0.21 -8.60
CA VAL A 85 18.63 0.55 -7.51
C VAL A 85 19.06 1.79 -6.73
N GLU A 86 20.36 2.07 -6.64
CA GLU A 86 20.90 3.23 -5.94
C GLU A 86 20.26 4.56 -6.36
N PRO A 87 20.18 4.94 -7.65
CA PRO A 87 19.52 6.18 -8.06
C PRO A 87 18.02 6.19 -7.72
N VAL A 88 17.35 5.04 -7.74
CA VAL A 88 15.93 4.93 -7.39
C VAL A 88 15.72 5.18 -5.90
N LEU A 89 16.54 4.57 -5.04
CA LEU A 89 16.46 4.76 -3.59
C LEU A 89 16.79 6.21 -3.20
N LYS A 90 17.77 6.85 -3.86
CA LYS A 90 18.02 8.30 -3.69
C LYS A 90 16.81 9.14 -4.10
N GLY A 91 16.23 8.87 -5.27
CA GLY A 91 15.02 9.56 -5.73
C GLY A 91 13.83 9.39 -4.78
N ALA A 92 13.68 8.22 -4.15
CA ALA A 92 12.68 8.01 -3.11
C ALA A 92 12.96 8.85 -1.85
N CYS A 93 14.22 8.96 -1.41
CA CYS A 93 14.60 9.83 -0.29
C CYS A 93 14.30 11.31 -0.60
N GLU A 94 14.69 11.78 -1.78
CA GLU A 94 14.45 13.15 -2.25
C GLU A 94 12.95 13.46 -2.34
N TRP A 95 12.16 12.51 -2.88
CA TRP A 95 10.72 12.64 -2.94
C TRP A 95 10.12 12.71 -1.54
N ARG A 96 10.49 11.83 -0.61
CA ARG A 96 9.98 11.86 0.77
C ARG A 96 10.33 13.17 1.46
N LYS A 97 11.55 13.68 1.25
CA LYS A 97 12.00 14.97 1.80
C LYS A 97 11.23 16.17 1.24
N LYS A 98 10.84 16.14 -0.03
CA LYS A 98 10.09 17.23 -0.67
C LYS A 98 8.58 17.14 -0.45
N PHE A 99 8.04 15.92 -0.49
CA PHE A 99 6.60 15.65 -0.44
C PHE A 99 6.09 15.56 1.00
N GLU A 100 6.93 15.15 1.95
CA GLU A 100 6.63 14.99 3.37
C GLU A 100 5.36 14.15 3.61
N PRO A 101 5.37 12.85 3.25
CA PRO A 101 4.17 12.02 3.23
C PRO A 101 3.49 11.88 4.60
N TRP A 102 4.22 12.07 5.71
CA TRP A 102 3.69 12.12 7.07
C TRP A 102 2.81 13.36 7.35
N ASN A 103 2.98 14.45 6.59
CA ASN A 103 2.31 15.73 6.79
C ASN A 103 1.01 15.90 5.97
N VAL A 104 0.67 14.96 5.09
CA VAL A 104 -0.61 15.00 4.37
C VAL A 104 -1.74 14.95 5.40
N HIS A 105 -2.65 15.93 5.34
CA HIS A 105 -3.84 15.98 6.18
C HIS A 105 -5.06 15.49 5.39
N ILE A 106 -5.94 14.74 6.04
CA ILE A 106 -7.12 14.15 5.37
C ILE A 106 -8.07 15.22 4.82
N ASP A 107 -8.15 16.40 5.46
CA ASP A 107 -8.91 17.54 4.94
C ASP A 107 -8.35 18.08 3.61
N ASP A 108 -7.04 18.01 3.37
CA ASP A 108 -6.43 18.45 2.09
C ASP A 108 -6.87 17.56 0.92
N VAL A 109 -7.33 16.35 1.22
CA VAL A 109 -7.76 15.34 0.25
C VAL A 109 -9.22 14.92 0.45
N LYS A 110 -10.00 15.72 1.18
CA LYS A 110 -11.40 15.42 1.55
C LYS A 110 -12.25 15.04 0.35
N ALA A 111 -12.10 15.73 -0.78
CA ALA A 111 -12.85 15.46 -2.01
C ALA A 111 -12.73 14.00 -2.47
N VAL A 112 -11.55 13.40 -2.32
CA VAL A 112 -11.29 12.00 -2.64
C VAL A 112 -11.69 11.10 -1.49
N ALA A 113 -11.19 11.40 -0.29
CA ALA A 113 -11.33 10.55 0.89
C ALA A 113 -12.80 10.29 1.27
N GLN A 114 -13.66 11.32 1.25
CA GLN A 114 -15.05 11.21 1.71
C GLN A 114 -15.93 10.29 0.87
N GLN A 115 -15.48 9.88 -0.33
CA GLN A 115 -16.21 8.97 -1.19
C GLN A 115 -16.17 7.52 -0.70
N GLY A 116 -15.25 7.18 0.22
CA GLY A 116 -15.10 5.80 0.70
C GLY A 116 -14.68 4.80 -0.38
N ALA A 117 -14.12 5.28 -1.48
CA ALA A 117 -13.69 4.45 -2.61
C ALA A 117 -12.41 3.66 -2.30
N ILE A 118 -11.57 4.14 -1.39
CA ILE A 118 -10.37 3.42 -0.94
C ILE A 118 -10.29 3.52 0.58
N PHE A 119 -10.11 2.39 1.26
CA PHE A 119 -9.99 2.34 2.72
C PHE A 119 -9.19 1.12 3.18
N HIS A 120 -8.68 1.18 4.40
CA HIS A 120 -8.01 0.07 5.08
C HIS A 120 -8.87 -0.43 6.24
N VAL A 121 -9.11 -1.73 6.31
CA VAL A 121 -9.75 -2.39 7.44
C VAL A 121 -9.18 -3.79 7.60
N GLY A 122 -8.63 -4.07 8.78
CA GLY A 122 -8.21 -5.41 9.16
C GLY A 122 -7.01 -5.94 8.39
N PHE A 123 -6.73 -7.22 8.59
CA PHE A 123 -5.52 -7.89 8.12
C PHE A 123 -5.87 -9.25 7.53
N ASP A 124 -5.10 -9.68 6.53
CA ASP A 124 -5.22 -11.04 6.01
C ASP A 124 -4.66 -12.07 7.01
N LYS A 125 -4.80 -13.36 6.70
CA LYS A 125 -4.34 -14.46 7.57
C LYS A 125 -2.83 -14.47 7.83
N HIS A 126 -2.06 -13.70 7.06
CA HIS A 126 -0.61 -13.57 7.19
C HIS A 126 -0.20 -12.26 7.88
N GLY A 127 -1.17 -11.43 8.28
CA GLY A 127 -0.91 -10.14 8.93
C GLY A 127 -0.66 -9.00 7.95
N HIS A 128 -0.89 -9.18 6.65
CA HIS A 128 -0.84 -8.07 5.71
C HIS A 128 -2.06 -7.17 5.91
N PRO A 129 -1.88 -5.85 6.10
CA PRO A 129 -3.00 -4.93 6.12
C PRO A 129 -3.84 -5.04 4.84
N MET A 130 -5.16 -5.09 5.01
CA MET A 130 -6.11 -5.17 3.90
C MET A 130 -6.51 -3.78 3.42
N ILE A 131 -6.33 -3.52 2.12
CA ILE A 131 -6.81 -2.32 1.44
C ILE A 131 -7.95 -2.72 0.50
N TYR A 132 -9.06 -2.01 0.60
CA TYR A 132 -10.21 -2.17 -0.26
C TYR A 132 -10.31 -0.99 -1.20
N VAL A 133 -10.51 -1.26 -2.49
CA VAL A 133 -10.71 -0.27 -3.55
C VAL A 133 -12.06 -0.57 -4.21
N LYS A 134 -13.10 0.21 -3.93
CA LYS A 134 -14.41 0.15 -4.59
C LYS A 134 -14.47 1.22 -5.67
N LEU A 135 -13.98 0.88 -6.87
CA LEU A 135 -13.76 1.88 -7.92
C LEU A 135 -15.06 2.55 -8.40
N GLY A 136 -16.19 1.84 -8.33
CA GLY A 136 -17.50 2.40 -8.65
C GLY A 136 -17.93 3.58 -7.76
N LEU A 137 -17.33 3.75 -6.58
CA LEU A 137 -17.62 4.88 -5.68
C LEU A 137 -16.85 6.16 -6.04
N ASP A 138 -15.80 6.07 -6.86
CA ASP A 138 -15.07 7.25 -7.34
C ASP A 138 -15.88 7.97 -8.43
N LYS A 139 -16.44 9.11 -8.07
CA LYS A 139 -17.25 9.99 -8.92
C LYS A 139 -16.50 11.24 -9.38
N LEU A 140 -15.23 11.39 -9.02
CA LEU A 140 -14.45 12.55 -9.44
C LEU A 140 -14.02 12.44 -10.90
N GLU A 141 -14.12 13.56 -11.61
CA GLU A 141 -13.63 13.67 -12.97
C GLU A 141 -12.13 13.37 -13.06
N ASN A 142 -11.71 12.78 -14.18
CA ASN A 142 -10.32 12.41 -14.42
C ASN A 142 -9.48 13.60 -14.96
N ASN A 143 -9.42 14.68 -14.18
CA ASN A 143 -8.58 15.86 -14.45
C ASN A 143 -7.30 15.85 -13.58
N GLU A 144 -6.33 16.72 -13.90
CA GLU A 144 -5.02 16.73 -13.22
C GLU A 144 -5.10 17.05 -11.72
N GLU A 145 -6.01 17.95 -11.32
CA GLU A 145 -6.24 18.29 -9.92
C GLU A 145 -6.71 17.07 -9.12
N ASN A 146 -7.73 16.38 -9.61
CA ASN A 146 -8.26 15.18 -8.97
C ASN A 146 -7.26 14.02 -8.98
N LYS A 147 -6.41 13.91 -10.01
CA LYS A 147 -5.32 12.92 -10.02
C LYS A 147 -4.32 13.20 -8.90
N LEU A 148 -3.92 14.45 -8.71
CA LEU A 148 -3.02 14.84 -7.61
C LEU A 148 -3.67 14.59 -6.24
N LEU A 149 -4.95 14.91 -6.07
CA LEU A 149 -5.67 14.62 -4.84
C LEU A 149 -5.74 13.10 -4.57
N LYS A 150 -5.99 12.28 -5.60
CA LYS A 150 -6.01 10.82 -5.49
C LYS A 150 -4.63 10.27 -5.12
N PHE A 151 -3.57 10.80 -5.72
CA PHE A 151 -2.19 10.44 -5.37
C PHE A 151 -1.90 10.79 -3.89
N LYS A 152 -2.20 12.01 -3.45
CA LYS A 152 -2.02 12.44 -2.06
C LYS A 152 -2.82 11.59 -1.07
N PHE A 153 -4.09 11.29 -1.39
CA PHE A 153 -4.92 10.44 -0.55
C PHE A 153 -4.36 9.02 -0.47
N PHE A 154 -3.89 8.47 -1.59
CA PHE A 154 -3.24 7.18 -1.59
C PHE A 154 -2.02 7.19 -0.67
N VAL A 155 -1.13 8.19 -0.79
CA VAL A 155 0.04 8.32 0.07
C VAL A 155 -0.36 8.40 1.54
N TRP A 156 -1.36 9.22 1.89
CA TRP A 156 -1.89 9.30 3.25
C TRP A 156 -2.35 7.92 3.77
N LEU A 157 -3.16 7.21 2.98
CA LEU A 157 -3.67 5.90 3.35
C LEU A 157 -2.55 4.87 3.47
N TYR A 158 -1.56 4.92 2.57
CA TYR A 158 -0.49 3.95 2.53
C TYR A 158 0.50 4.14 3.68
N GLU A 159 0.82 5.38 4.07
CA GLU A 159 1.60 5.66 5.28
C GLU A 159 0.84 5.24 6.55
N LEU A 160 -0.48 5.44 6.62
CA LEU A 160 -1.32 4.87 7.68
C LEU A 160 -1.17 3.36 7.75
N VAL A 161 -1.30 2.68 6.62
CA VAL A 161 -1.20 1.22 6.53
C VAL A 161 0.19 0.72 6.93
N ILE A 162 1.26 1.40 6.51
CA ILE A 162 2.65 1.06 6.87
C ILE A 162 2.86 1.17 8.38
N ARG A 163 2.35 2.23 9.03
CA ARG A 163 2.45 2.40 10.49
C ARG A 163 1.72 1.30 11.27
N ARG A 164 0.73 0.67 10.65
CA ARG A 164 -0.10 -0.39 11.25
C ARG A 164 0.37 -1.80 10.91
N MET A 165 1.43 -1.94 10.11
CA MET A 165 1.98 -3.26 9.78
C MET A 165 2.50 -3.95 11.05
N PRO A 166 2.16 -5.23 11.30
CA PRO A 166 2.80 -6.02 12.33
C PRO A 166 4.32 -6.10 12.09
N GLU A 167 5.06 -6.44 13.15
CA GLU A 167 6.50 -6.67 13.05
C GLU A 167 6.82 -7.71 11.97
N ASN A 168 7.92 -7.49 11.24
CA ASN A 168 8.38 -8.31 10.09
C ASN A 168 7.44 -8.36 8.87
N ILE A 169 6.23 -7.81 8.95
CA ILE A 169 5.35 -7.63 7.79
C ILE A 169 5.70 -6.32 7.09
N TYR A 170 5.89 -6.40 5.76
CA TYR A 170 6.27 -5.25 4.95
C TYR A 170 5.37 -5.04 3.73
N GLN A 171 4.37 -5.90 3.53
CA GLN A 171 3.51 -5.93 2.36
C GLN A 171 2.04 -5.75 2.73
N THR A 172 1.24 -5.36 1.74
CA THR A 172 -0.21 -5.13 1.81
C THR A 172 -0.94 -6.09 0.89
N SER A 173 -2.20 -6.40 1.23
CA SER A 173 -3.08 -7.25 0.44
C SER A 173 -4.35 -6.47 0.08
N TRP A 174 -4.79 -6.59 -1.18
CA TRP A 174 -5.79 -5.68 -1.74
C TRP A 174 -6.99 -6.45 -2.31
N ILE A 175 -8.18 -5.89 -2.13
CA ILE A 175 -9.38 -6.24 -2.91
C ILE A 175 -9.75 -5.02 -3.73
N VAL A 176 -9.75 -5.18 -5.05
CA VAL A 176 -10.15 -4.14 -6.01
C VAL A 176 -11.44 -4.58 -6.67
N ASP A 177 -12.54 -3.89 -6.38
CA ASP A 177 -13.85 -4.13 -6.95
C ASP A 177 -14.16 -3.12 -8.05
N LEU A 178 -14.45 -3.66 -9.24
CA LEU A 178 -14.80 -2.90 -10.43
C LEU A 178 -16.30 -2.80 -10.68
N THR A 179 -17.14 -3.25 -9.73
CA THR A 179 -18.59 -3.04 -9.77
C THR A 179 -18.91 -1.56 -9.94
N ASP A 180 -19.81 -1.26 -10.88
CA ASP A 180 -20.25 0.09 -11.25
C ASP A 180 -19.15 1.09 -11.65
N ALA A 181 -17.93 0.60 -11.92
CA ALA A 181 -16.82 1.44 -12.35
C ALA A 181 -16.98 1.86 -13.82
N SER A 182 -16.93 3.17 -14.07
CA SER A 182 -16.92 3.72 -15.43
C SER A 182 -15.50 3.69 -16.02
N LEU A 183 -15.12 2.53 -16.54
CA LEU A 183 -13.75 2.23 -17.01
C LEU A 183 -13.48 2.77 -18.41
N SER A 184 -13.20 4.06 -18.52
CA SER A 184 -12.66 4.65 -19.74
C SER A 184 -11.18 4.28 -19.93
N VAL A 185 -10.71 4.24 -21.20
CA VAL A 185 -9.28 4.02 -21.51
C VAL A 185 -8.40 5.07 -20.81
N HIS A 186 -8.87 6.32 -20.72
CA HIS A 186 -8.17 7.39 -20.02
C HIS A 186 -8.05 7.14 -18.51
N LEU A 187 -9.11 6.62 -17.88
CA LEU A 187 -9.08 6.26 -16.46
C LEU A 187 -8.09 5.11 -16.23
N ILE A 188 -8.15 4.06 -17.04
CA ILE A 188 -7.24 2.90 -16.93
C ILE A 188 -5.78 3.35 -17.07
N LYS A 189 -5.49 4.22 -18.06
CA LYS A 189 -4.15 4.80 -18.22
C LYS A 189 -3.74 5.61 -16.99
N SER A 190 -4.62 6.46 -16.48
CA SER A 190 -4.32 7.32 -15.33
C SER A 190 -4.06 6.50 -14.05
N MET A 191 -4.83 5.43 -13.84
CA MET A 191 -4.59 4.48 -12.75
C MET A 191 -3.24 3.80 -12.93
N LYS A 192 -2.93 3.28 -14.12
CA LYS A 192 -1.63 2.66 -14.41
C LYS A 192 -0.47 3.61 -14.11
N ASP A 193 -0.55 4.85 -14.60
CA ASP A 193 0.51 5.85 -14.42
C ASP A 193 0.70 6.18 -12.93
N MET A 194 -0.38 6.34 -12.17
CA MET A 194 -0.34 6.52 -10.72
C MET A 194 0.27 5.32 -9.99
N PHE A 195 -0.12 4.08 -10.35
CA PHE A 195 0.44 2.87 -9.76
C PHE A 195 1.94 2.71 -10.06
N LEU A 196 2.38 3.08 -11.27
CA LEU A 196 3.80 3.08 -11.62
C LEU A 196 4.57 4.12 -10.81
N GLU A 197 4.04 5.33 -10.68
CA GLU A 197 4.64 6.40 -9.87
C GLU A 197 4.76 5.97 -8.41
N LEU A 198 3.68 5.48 -7.81
CA LEU A 198 3.68 4.94 -6.44
C LEU A 198 4.67 3.78 -6.27
N GLY A 199 4.79 2.93 -7.29
CA GLY A 199 5.75 1.82 -7.34
C GLY A 199 7.20 2.25 -7.27
N THR A 200 7.54 3.49 -7.66
CA THR A 200 8.91 4.03 -7.53
C THR A 200 9.28 4.37 -6.09
N TYR A 201 8.30 4.72 -5.25
CA TYR A 201 8.51 5.12 -3.85
C TYR A 201 8.20 4.00 -2.86
N TYR A 202 7.23 3.14 -3.19
CA TYR A 202 6.72 2.04 -2.36
C TYR A 202 7.12 0.66 -2.92
N VAL A 203 8.40 0.50 -3.27
CA VAL A 203 8.95 -0.73 -3.87
C VAL A 203 8.68 -1.97 -3.00
N GLU A 204 8.26 -3.06 -3.66
CA GLU A 204 7.99 -4.40 -3.08
C GLU A 204 7.00 -4.43 -1.92
N ARG A 205 6.03 -3.50 -1.87
CA ARG A 205 4.99 -3.42 -0.82
C ARG A 205 3.71 -4.23 -1.09
N MET A 206 3.66 -5.00 -2.18
CA MET A 206 2.46 -5.76 -2.58
C MET A 206 2.62 -7.26 -2.35
N ALA A 207 1.77 -7.85 -1.50
CA ALA A 207 1.69 -9.29 -1.28
C ALA A 207 0.69 -9.94 -2.22
N ALA A 208 -0.53 -9.41 -2.29
CA ALA A 208 -1.58 -9.90 -3.18
C ALA A 208 -2.57 -8.80 -3.59
N ILE A 209 -3.09 -8.89 -4.81
CA ILE A 209 -4.19 -8.07 -5.31
C ILE A 209 -5.24 -9.01 -5.88
N ILE A 210 -6.45 -8.96 -5.34
CA ILE A 210 -7.60 -9.69 -5.86
C ILE A 210 -8.52 -8.67 -6.52
N VAL A 211 -8.62 -8.71 -7.85
CA VAL A 211 -9.51 -7.85 -8.62
C VAL A 211 -10.78 -8.62 -8.95
N VAL A 212 -11.94 -8.13 -8.52
CA VAL A 212 -13.24 -8.77 -8.73
C VAL A 212 -14.14 -7.94 -9.64
N ASN A 213 -15.16 -8.58 -10.20
CA ASN A 213 -16.16 -7.94 -11.08
C ASN A 213 -15.54 -7.27 -12.32
N VAL A 214 -14.42 -7.83 -12.81
CA VAL A 214 -13.72 -7.30 -13.98
C VAL A 214 -14.58 -7.52 -15.24
N PRO A 215 -14.92 -6.45 -15.99
CA PRO A 215 -15.63 -6.59 -17.24
C PRO A 215 -14.87 -7.48 -18.22
N TRP A 216 -15.59 -8.31 -18.98
CA TRP A 216 -14.98 -9.27 -19.90
C TRP A 216 -14.04 -8.61 -20.93
N SER A 217 -14.33 -7.37 -21.34
CA SER A 217 -13.50 -6.58 -22.25
C SER A 217 -12.11 -6.25 -21.67
N LEU A 218 -12.00 -6.10 -20.34
CA LEU A 218 -10.73 -5.82 -19.67
C LEU A 218 -9.93 -7.05 -19.30
N LYS A 219 -10.56 -8.23 -19.24
CA LYS A 219 -9.82 -9.49 -19.06
C LYS A 219 -8.82 -9.74 -20.20
N PHE A 220 -9.17 -9.31 -21.42
CA PHE A 220 -8.25 -9.37 -22.56
C PHE A 220 -7.05 -8.44 -22.38
N LEU A 221 -7.26 -7.23 -21.85
CA LEU A 221 -6.19 -6.27 -21.58
C LEU A 221 -5.17 -6.80 -20.57
N TRP A 222 -5.62 -7.51 -19.53
CA TRP A 222 -4.71 -8.15 -18.58
C TRP A 222 -3.78 -9.18 -19.24
N GLY A 223 -4.30 -9.97 -20.18
CA GLY A 223 -3.49 -10.91 -20.96
C GLY A 223 -2.33 -10.22 -21.70
N VAL A 224 -2.58 -9.02 -22.24
CA VAL A 224 -1.55 -8.20 -22.90
C VAL A 224 -0.57 -7.62 -21.88
N VAL A 225 -1.06 -7.06 -20.77
CA VAL A 225 -0.22 -6.46 -19.72
C VAL A 225 0.75 -7.47 -19.12
N LYS A 226 0.32 -8.73 -18.90
CA LYS A 226 1.18 -9.79 -18.37
C LYS A 226 2.46 -10.02 -19.18
N MET A 227 2.44 -9.80 -20.50
CA MET A 227 3.62 -10.01 -21.35
C MET A 227 4.79 -9.07 -21.01
N PHE A 228 4.52 -7.98 -20.27
CA PHE A 228 5.50 -6.99 -19.88
C PHE A 228 5.85 -7.04 -18.38
N LEU A 229 5.28 -7.99 -17.63
CA LEU A 229 5.49 -8.13 -16.19
C LEU A 229 6.36 -9.36 -15.90
N THR A 230 7.14 -9.29 -14.82
CA THR A 230 7.87 -10.46 -14.30
C THR A 230 6.88 -11.48 -13.75
N GLN A 231 7.22 -12.78 -13.77
CA GLN A 231 6.36 -13.82 -13.21
C GLN A 231 6.02 -13.55 -11.74
N GLN A 232 7.02 -13.12 -10.96
CA GLN A 232 6.83 -12.71 -9.56
C GLN A 232 5.77 -11.60 -9.40
N THR A 233 5.71 -10.65 -10.34
CA THR A 233 4.68 -9.61 -10.32
C THR A 233 3.32 -10.19 -10.69
N ILE A 234 3.25 -11.05 -11.71
CA ILE A 234 2.00 -11.68 -12.16
C ILE A 234 1.37 -12.51 -11.05
N ASP A 235 2.17 -13.27 -10.29
CA ASP A 235 1.71 -14.17 -9.23
C ASP A 235 1.03 -13.43 -8.06
N LYS A 236 1.29 -12.12 -7.92
CA LYS A 236 0.62 -11.26 -6.93
C LYS A 236 -0.83 -10.93 -7.34
N TYR A 237 -1.21 -11.06 -8.62
CA TYR A 237 -2.53 -10.66 -9.12
C TYR A 237 -3.46 -11.85 -9.35
N ASN A 238 -4.64 -11.78 -8.75
CA ASN A 238 -5.77 -12.66 -9.01
C ASN A 238 -6.92 -11.87 -9.63
N ILE A 239 -7.17 -12.04 -10.92
CA ILE A 239 -8.15 -11.25 -11.68
C ILE A 239 -9.37 -12.10 -12.00
N GLN A 240 -10.51 -11.69 -11.48
CA GLN A 240 -11.78 -12.40 -11.55
C GLN A 240 -12.86 -11.54 -12.20
N GLY A 241 -13.76 -12.20 -12.95
CA GLY A 241 -14.96 -11.51 -13.44
C GLY A 241 -16.00 -11.39 -12.34
N SER A 242 -17.26 -11.26 -12.74
CA SER A 242 -18.38 -11.47 -11.83
C SER A 242 -18.38 -12.93 -11.35
N LEU A 243 -18.28 -13.10 -10.04
CA LEU A 243 -18.34 -14.41 -9.37
C LEU A 243 -19.70 -14.57 -8.69
N LYS A 244 -20.17 -15.82 -8.57
CA LYS A 244 -21.27 -16.11 -7.65
C LYS A 244 -20.77 -15.98 -6.22
N GLU A 245 -21.68 -15.68 -5.30
CA GLU A 245 -21.38 -15.48 -3.88
C GLU A 245 -20.52 -16.61 -3.28
N LYS A 246 -20.90 -17.88 -3.53
CA LYS A 246 -20.16 -19.06 -3.09
C LYS A 246 -18.71 -19.08 -3.59
N ASP A 247 -18.48 -18.74 -4.86
CA ASP A 247 -17.15 -18.77 -5.47
C ASP A 247 -16.30 -17.59 -5.00
N MET A 248 -16.92 -16.42 -4.80
CA MET A 248 -16.29 -15.25 -4.20
C MET A 248 -15.87 -15.52 -2.75
N ASN A 249 -16.75 -16.11 -1.94
CA ASN A 249 -16.45 -16.52 -0.58
C ASN A 249 -15.29 -17.53 -0.56
N ALA A 250 -15.37 -18.59 -1.36
CA ALA A 250 -14.34 -19.61 -1.43
C ALA A 250 -12.96 -19.06 -1.87
N LEU A 251 -12.95 -18.04 -2.73
CA LEU A 251 -11.72 -17.36 -3.16
C LEU A 251 -11.13 -16.49 -2.04
N LEU A 252 -11.93 -15.59 -1.47
CA LEU A 252 -11.45 -14.58 -0.54
C LEU A 252 -11.10 -15.18 0.83
N THR A 253 -11.89 -16.14 1.28
CA THR A 253 -11.68 -16.82 2.57
C THR A 253 -10.44 -17.72 2.59
N GLN A 254 -9.80 -18.01 1.44
CA GLN A 254 -8.49 -18.66 1.43
C GLN A 254 -7.44 -17.78 2.08
N LYS A 255 -7.47 -16.46 1.82
CA LYS A 255 -6.47 -15.49 2.26
C LYS A 255 -6.91 -14.65 3.46
N ILE A 256 -8.20 -14.40 3.61
CA ILE A 256 -8.75 -13.49 4.61
C ILE A 256 -9.69 -14.27 5.53
N SER A 257 -9.62 -14.04 6.85
CA SER A 257 -10.55 -14.69 7.78
C SER A 257 -11.95 -14.07 7.67
N ASN A 258 -13.00 -14.87 7.87
CA ASN A 258 -14.38 -14.44 7.65
C ASN A 258 -14.81 -13.28 8.57
N ASP A 259 -14.28 -13.25 9.80
CA ASP A 259 -14.51 -12.22 10.82
C ASP A 259 -13.85 -10.87 10.50
N VAL A 260 -12.93 -10.83 9.53
CA VAL A 260 -12.23 -9.63 9.07
C VAL A 260 -12.69 -9.20 7.67
N LEU A 261 -13.14 -10.14 6.85
CA LEU A 261 -13.67 -9.85 5.52
C LEU A 261 -14.98 -9.06 5.64
N ILE A 262 -15.11 -7.97 4.89
CA ILE A 262 -16.30 -7.12 4.96
C ILE A 262 -17.54 -7.81 4.34
N ALA A 263 -18.72 -7.47 4.85
CA ALA A 263 -19.99 -8.07 4.43
C ALA A 263 -20.26 -7.96 2.92
N ASP A 264 -19.85 -6.87 2.26
CA ASP A 264 -19.92 -6.68 0.80
C ASP A 264 -19.28 -7.84 0.00
N TYR A 265 -18.30 -8.51 0.60
CA TYR A 265 -17.59 -9.62 -0.01
C TYR A 265 -17.80 -10.94 0.75
N THR A 266 -18.99 -11.15 1.31
CA THR A 266 -19.45 -12.39 1.97
C THR A 266 -18.83 -12.71 3.34
N GLY A 267 -18.06 -11.78 3.90
CA GLY A 267 -17.56 -11.92 5.27
C GLY A 267 -18.60 -11.50 6.31
N SER A 268 -18.24 -11.59 7.59
CA SER A 268 -19.10 -11.19 8.71
C SER A 268 -18.73 -9.83 9.32
N TYR A 269 -17.72 -9.14 8.79
CA TYR A 269 -17.34 -7.83 9.29
C TYR A 269 -18.23 -6.73 8.71
N GLU A 270 -19.02 -6.08 9.57
CA GLU A 270 -19.86 -4.95 9.19
C GLU A 270 -19.04 -3.66 9.12
N HIS A 271 -18.54 -3.34 7.93
CA HIS A 271 -17.81 -2.09 7.72
C HIS A 271 -18.74 -0.95 7.35
N LYS A 272 -18.74 0.11 8.16
CA LYS A 272 -19.35 1.40 7.82
C LYS A 272 -18.26 2.46 7.67
N PHE A 273 -18.10 2.95 6.45
CA PHE A 273 -17.21 4.07 6.19
C PHE A 273 -17.73 5.34 6.87
N ASP A 274 -16.86 6.03 7.62
CA ASP A 274 -17.18 7.27 8.33
C ASP A 274 -16.01 8.25 8.21
N PHE A 275 -16.17 9.23 7.31
CA PHE A 275 -15.14 10.23 7.04
C PHE A 275 -14.85 11.12 8.26
N GLU A 276 -15.86 11.46 9.07
CA GLU A 276 -15.65 12.38 10.19
C GLU A 276 -14.88 11.70 11.33
N GLN A 277 -15.08 10.39 11.56
CA GLN A 277 -14.22 9.65 12.49
C GLN A 277 -12.79 9.49 11.98
N ILE A 278 -12.59 9.31 10.66
CA ILE A 278 -11.23 9.29 10.07
C ILE A 278 -10.56 10.67 10.22
N ARG A 279 -11.34 11.74 10.07
CA ARG A 279 -10.88 13.11 10.28
C ARG A 279 -10.51 13.39 11.73
N GLU A 280 -11.33 12.96 12.69
CA GLU A 280 -11.02 13.01 14.11
C GLU A 280 -9.70 12.26 14.42
N TYR A 281 -9.56 11.06 13.87
CA TYR A 281 -8.32 10.28 13.97
C TYR A 281 -7.11 11.05 13.44
N ASP A 282 -7.20 11.64 12.25
CA ASP A 282 -6.06 12.32 11.61
C ASP A 282 -5.66 13.61 12.34
N ASN A 283 -6.64 14.35 12.88
CA ASN A 283 -6.42 15.49 13.76
C ASN A 283 -5.62 15.08 15.02
N LEU A 284 -6.06 14.01 15.69
CA LEU A 284 -5.37 13.46 16.87
C LEU A 284 -3.95 12.96 16.52
N ARG A 285 -3.78 12.28 15.38
CA ARG A 285 -2.48 11.82 14.88
C ARG A 285 -1.49 12.97 14.71
N LEU A 286 -1.95 14.09 14.17
CA LEU A 286 -1.13 15.26 13.85
C LEU A 286 -1.01 16.26 15.02
N GLY A 287 -1.61 15.97 16.17
CA GLY A 287 -1.61 16.86 17.33
C GLY A 287 -2.35 18.18 17.07
N LYS A 288 -3.27 18.21 16.10
CA LYS A 288 -4.12 19.36 15.79
C LYS A 288 -5.41 19.22 16.61
N ASN A 289 -5.55 20.04 17.67
CA ASN A 289 -6.81 20.18 18.42
C ASN A 289 -7.73 21.20 17.75
#